data_AF-A0A9D1T672-F1
#
_entry.id   AF-A0A9D1T672-F1
#
_cell.length_a   1.000
_cell.length_b   1.000
_cell.length_c   1.000
_cell.angle_alpha   90.00
_cell.angle_beta   90.00
_cell.angle_gamma   90.00
#
_symmetry.space_group_name_H-M   'P 1'
#
loop_
_entity.id
_entity.type
_entity.pdbx_description
1 polymer ?
#
loop_
_entity_poly.entity_id
_entity_poly.type
_entity_poly.pdbx_seq_one_letter_code
_entity_poly.pdbx_strand_id
1 'polypeptide(L)'
;RFLEDTGYQEQGRQLAYLYTIARNLCMDYFRRKQNLPLEDGRLSREEGESRQTPLAAHEGKGETGEDRLILAMTLEQALGRLDGELREMLFLRYVNDLSAEQIGKILGISRFAVHRRLKRALGQMRQWIRKEDFL
;
A
#
# COMPACT_ATOMS: atom_id res chain seq x y z
N ARG A 1 3.87 41.73 10.05
CA ARG A 1 4.82 40.76 10.65
C ARG A 1 4.03 39.52 11.07
N PHE A 2 3.95 38.52 10.19
CA PHE A 2 3.20 37.27 10.43
C PHE A 2 3.84 36.12 9.64
N LEU A 3 5.18 36.01 9.73
CA LEU A 3 5.95 34.96 9.05
C LEU A 3 7.10 34.51 9.95
N GLU A 4 6.79 34.06 11.16
CA GLU A 4 7.75 33.35 12.00
C GLU A 4 7.03 32.23 12.74
N ASP A 5 6.78 31.13 12.03
CA ASP A 5 6.86 29.79 12.63
C ASP A 5 7.22 28.76 11.54
N THR A 6 8.51 28.65 11.23
CA THR A 6 9.09 27.64 10.32
C THR A 6 9.38 26.32 11.05
N GLY A 7 8.66 26.01 12.13
CA GLY A 7 8.75 24.76 12.89
C GLY A 7 7.51 23.87 12.84
N TYR A 8 6.52 24.18 11.98
CA TYR A 8 5.21 23.52 12.05
C TYR A 8 5.17 22.14 11.36
N GLN A 9 5.34 21.09 12.17
CA GLN A 9 5.21 19.65 11.84
C GLN A 9 3.75 19.22 11.61
N GLU A 10 3.04 19.80 10.63
CA GLU A 10 1.61 19.49 10.39
C GLU A 10 1.32 18.65 9.16
N GLN A 11 2.32 18.46 8.29
CA GLN A 11 2.20 17.69 7.04
C GLN A 11 1.59 16.30 7.26
N GLY A 12 1.91 15.68 8.41
CA GLY A 12 1.44 14.34 8.70
C GLY A 12 -0.06 14.22 9.01
N ARG A 13 -0.69 15.28 9.53
CA ARG A 13 -2.14 15.30 9.81
C ARG A 13 -2.93 15.53 8.53
N GLN A 14 -2.52 16.51 7.72
CA GLN A 14 -3.21 16.86 6.47
C GLN A 14 -3.21 15.68 5.48
N LEU A 15 -2.08 14.97 5.35
CA LEU A 15 -2.01 13.79 4.48
C LEU A 15 -2.89 12.64 4.99
N ALA A 16 -2.95 12.42 6.30
CA ALA A 16 -3.84 11.42 6.89
C ALA A 16 -5.31 11.75 6.62
N TYR A 17 -5.72 13.02 6.75
CA TYR A 17 -7.08 13.43 6.42
C TYR A 17 -7.41 13.23 4.93
N LEU A 18 -6.49 13.57 4.02
CA LEU A 18 -6.68 13.35 2.59
C LEU A 18 -6.86 11.86 2.27
N TYR A 19 -6.05 10.98 2.87
CA TYR A 19 -6.20 9.53 2.71
C TYR A 19 -7.53 9.03 3.26
N THR A 20 -7.98 9.51 4.41
CA THR A 20 -9.29 9.13 4.96
C THR A 20 -10.42 9.52 4.01
N ILE A 21 -10.37 10.74 3.46
CA ILE A 21 -11.37 11.22 2.49
C ILE A 21 -11.32 10.37 1.22
N ALA A 22 -10.15 10.16 0.64
CA ALA A 22 -9.97 9.37 -0.57
C ALA A 22 -10.43 7.92 -0.37
N ARG A 23 -10.08 7.29 0.76
CA ARG A 23 -10.52 5.94 1.11
C ARG A 23 -12.03 5.86 1.23
N ASN A 24 -12.65 6.81 1.93
CA ASN A 24 -14.11 6.86 2.07
C ASN A 24 -14.81 7.03 0.71
N LEU A 25 -14.29 7.91 -0.15
CA LEU A 25 -14.81 8.10 -1.52
C LEU A 25 -14.69 6.83 -2.37
N CYS A 26 -13.55 6.15 -2.32
CA CYS A 26 -13.36 4.87 -3.00
C CYS A 26 -14.35 3.82 -2.48
N MET A 27 -14.45 3.65 -1.17
CA MET A 27 -15.39 2.71 -0.56
C MET A 27 -16.85 3.03 -0.90
N ASP A 28 -17.22 4.32 -0.91
CA ASP A 28 -18.55 4.78 -1.31
C ASP A 28 -18.83 4.46 -2.77
N TYR A 29 -17.87 4.70 -3.67
CA TYR A 29 -17.99 4.37 -5.09
C TYR A 29 -18.20 2.86 -5.29
N PHE A 30 -17.38 2.02 -4.66
CA PHE A 30 -17.51 0.55 -4.79
C PHE A 30 -18.81 0.03 -4.19
N ARG A 31 -19.24 0.56 -3.04
CA ARG A 31 -20.52 0.21 -2.42
C ARG A 31 -21.71 0.61 -3.29
N ARG A 32 -21.66 1.77 -3.95
CA ARG A 32 -22.69 2.20 -4.91
C ARG A 32 -22.71 1.32 -6.15
N LYS A 33 -21.55 0.96 -6.70
CA LYS A 33 -21.44 0.04 -7.86
C LYS A 33 -22.00 -1.36 -7.55
N GLN A 34 -21.88 -1.82 -6.30
CA GLN A 34 -22.42 -3.10 -5.85
C GLN A 34 -23.95 -3.07 -5.60
N ASN A 35 -24.53 -1.88 -5.41
CA ASN A 35 -25.95 -1.66 -5.09
C ASN A 35 -26.80 -1.18 -6.29
N LEU A 36 -26.25 -1.09 -7.50
CA LEU A 36 -27.09 -0.89 -8.68
C LEU A 36 -27.93 -2.17 -8.91
N PRO A 37 -29.24 -2.06 -9.14
CA PRO A 37 -30.04 -3.18 -9.61
C PRO A 37 -29.39 -3.74 -10.87
N LEU A 38 -29.33 -5.07 -10.97
CA LEU A 38 -28.89 -5.77 -12.18
C LEU A 38 -29.87 -5.44 -13.32
N GLU A 39 -29.69 -4.29 -13.96
CA GLU A 39 -30.17 -4.05 -15.31
C GLU A 39 -29.02 -4.31 -16.28
N ASP A 40 -29.39 -5.03 -17.34
CA ASP A 40 -28.54 -5.72 -18.29
C ASP A 40 -27.32 -4.93 -18.80
N GLY A 41 -26.20 -5.66 -18.86
CA GLY A 41 -25.42 -5.72 -20.10
C GLY A 41 -24.52 -4.52 -20.43
N ARG A 42 -23.22 -4.76 -20.21
CA ARG A 42 -22.09 -4.23 -21.00
C ARG A 42 -21.66 -2.79 -20.74
N LEU A 43 -20.90 -2.59 -19.67
CA LEU A 43 -19.83 -1.59 -19.67
C LEU A 43 -18.55 -2.22 -19.11
N SER A 44 -17.75 -2.68 -20.07
CA SER A 44 -16.30 -2.72 -20.13
C SER A 44 -15.56 -2.82 -18.79
N ARG A 45 -15.14 -4.05 -18.51
CA ARG A 45 -13.92 -4.35 -17.76
C ARG A 45 -12.76 -3.73 -18.55
N GLU A 46 -12.48 -2.44 -18.32
CA GLU A 46 -11.20 -1.87 -18.73
C GLU A 46 -10.13 -2.60 -17.92
N GLU A 47 -9.37 -3.36 -18.68
CA GLU A 47 -8.26 -4.17 -18.25
C GLU A 47 -7.30 -3.28 -17.48
N GLY A 48 -6.89 -3.74 -16.31
CA GLY A 48 -5.89 -3.07 -15.51
C GLY A 48 -4.64 -2.90 -16.37
N GLU A 49 -4.41 -1.67 -16.81
CA GLU A 49 -3.13 -1.26 -17.36
C GLU A 49 -2.07 -1.68 -16.37
N SER A 50 -1.21 -2.58 -16.84
CA SER A 50 0.03 -2.96 -16.18
C SER A 50 0.83 -1.68 -15.96
N ARG A 51 0.71 -1.11 -14.76
CA ARG A 51 1.56 0.00 -14.29
C ARG A 51 2.96 -0.57 -14.10
N GLN A 52 3.69 -0.69 -15.20
CA GLN A 52 5.14 -0.75 -15.15
C GLN A 52 5.60 0.60 -14.59
N THR A 53 5.87 0.65 -13.29
CA THR A 53 6.67 1.74 -12.72
C THR A 53 8.10 1.54 -13.21
N PRO A 54 8.75 2.56 -13.80
CA PRO A 54 10.15 2.46 -14.18
C PRO A 54 10.97 2.10 -12.94
N LEU A 55 11.66 0.96 -12.96
CA LEU A 55 12.64 0.60 -11.94
C LEU A 55 13.71 1.68 -11.94
N ALA A 56 13.66 2.58 -10.96
CA ALA A 56 14.73 3.54 -10.73
C ALA A 56 16.00 2.72 -10.42
N ALA A 57 16.98 2.82 -11.30
CA ALA A 57 18.27 2.18 -11.17
C ALA A 57 19.03 2.78 -9.97
N HIS A 58 18.80 2.25 -8.77
CA HIS A 58 19.73 2.42 -7.68
C HIS A 58 20.91 1.48 -7.95
N GLU A 59 22.05 2.03 -8.37
CA GLU A 59 23.31 1.30 -8.53
C GLU A 59 23.83 0.88 -7.14
N GLY A 60 23.43 -0.32 -6.72
CA GLY A 60 23.96 -1.00 -5.55
C GLY A 60 24.94 -2.07 -6.03
N LYS A 61 26.18 -1.99 -5.57
CA LYS A 61 27.28 -2.91 -5.89
C LYS A 61 26.84 -4.37 -5.69
N GLY A 62 26.84 -5.16 -6.76
CA GLY A 62 27.01 -6.61 -6.70
C GLY A 62 25.83 -7.52 -7.03
N GLU A 63 24.66 -6.98 -7.41
CA GLU A 63 23.50 -7.81 -7.79
C GLU A 63 23.30 -7.78 -9.30
N THR A 64 23.25 -8.95 -9.94
CA THR A 64 23.04 -9.06 -11.39
C THR A 64 21.62 -8.57 -11.71
N GLY A 65 21.38 -8.06 -12.92
CA GLY A 65 20.03 -7.62 -13.32
C GLY A 65 18.97 -8.71 -13.16
N GLU A 66 19.38 -9.98 -13.28
CA GLU A 66 18.57 -11.17 -13.05
C GLU A 66 18.14 -11.32 -11.59
N ASP A 67 19.03 -11.11 -10.62
CA ASP A 67 18.73 -11.21 -9.18
C ASP A 67 17.67 -10.20 -8.76
N ARG A 68 17.73 -8.99 -9.33
CA ARG A 68 16.72 -7.94 -9.10
C ARG A 68 15.36 -8.29 -9.68
N LEU A 69 15.35 -8.89 -10.87
CA LEU A 69 14.11 -9.32 -11.52
C LEU A 69 13.44 -10.43 -10.71
N ILE A 70 14.22 -11.43 -10.28
CA ILE A 70 13.75 -12.51 -9.41
C ILE A 70 13.19 -11.94 -8.11
N LEU A 71 13.93 -11.05 -7.44
CA LEU A 71 13.48 -10.42 -6.21
C LEU A 71 12.16 -9.64 -6.40
N ALA A 72 12.04 -8.88 -7.49
CA ALA A 72 10.83 -8.13 -7.80
C ALA A 72 9.62 -9.05 -8.00
N MET A 73 9.78 -10.15 -8.75
CA MET A 73 8.74 -11.14 -8.97
C MET A 73 8.32 -11.84 -7.68
N THR A 74 9.28 -12.29 -6.85
CA THR A 74 9.00 -12.93 -5.56
C THR A 74 8.28 -11.97 -4.61
N LEU A 75 8.68 -10.69 -4.59
CA LEU A 75 8.01 -9.66 -3.79
C LEU A 75 6.57 -9.43 -4.26
N GLU A 76 6.35 -9.35 -5.57
CA GLU A 76 5.01 -9.16 -6.15
C GLU A 76 4.08 -10.32 -5.80
N GLN A 77 4.55 -11.57 -5.91
CA GLN A 77 3.80 -12.76 -5.53
C GLN A 77 3.47 -12.76 -4.03
N ALA A 78 4.44 -12.44 -3.18
CA ALA A 78 4.24 -12.36 -1.74
C ALA A 78 3.22 -11.27 -1.36
N LEU A 79 3.28 -10.09 -2.00
CA LEU A 79 2.29 -9.03 -1.82
C LEU A 79 0.91 -9.47 -2.32
N GLY A 80 0.84 -10.19 -3.44
CA GLY A 80 -0.38 -10.74 -4.02
C GLY A 80 -1.13 -11.71 -3.10
N ARG A 81 -0.41 -12.44 -2.24
CA ARG A 81 -0.98 -13.36 -1.24
C ARG A 81 -1.43 -12.69 0.05
N LEU A 82 -0.97 -11.46 0.34
CA LEU A 82 -1.46 -10.72 1.49
C LEU A 82 -2.91 -10.29 1.28
N ASP A 83 -3.65 -10.32 2.40
CA ASP A 83 -4.96 -9.68 2.48
C ASP A 83 -4.88 -8.19 2.13
N GLY A 84 -5.95 -7.67 1.53
CA GLY A 84 -6.01 -6.31 0.98
C GLY A 84 -5.69 -5.25 2.02
N GLU A 85 -6.21 -5.39 3.25
CA GLU A 85 -5.91 -4.44 4.34
C GLU A 85 -4.44 -4.45 4.75
N LEU A 86 -3.79 -5.63 4.77
CA LEU A 86 -2.38 -5.74 5.14
C LEU A 86 -1.47 -5.17 4.05
N ARG A 87 -1.84 -5.39 2.77
CA ARG A 87 -1.13 -4.81 1.63
C ARG A 87 -1.25 -3.29 1.61
N GLU A 88 -2.45 -2.74 1.82
CA GLU A 88 -2.67 -1.29 1.95
C GLU A 88 -1.83 -0.71 3.09
N MET A 89 -1.77 -1.38 4.24
CA MET A 89 -0.98 -0.94 5.38
C MET A 89 0.53 -0.89 5.09
N LEU A 90 1.06 -1.86 4.33
CA LEU A 90 2.45 -1.83 3.88
C LEU A 90 2.70 -0.69 2.89
N PHE A 91 1.80 -0.46 1.95
CA PHE A 91 1.90 0.64 0.99
C PHE A 91 1.92 2.00 1.70
N LEU A 92 1.00 2.23 2.63
CA LEU A 92 0.98 3.44 3.45
C LEU A 92 2.28 3.61 4.25
N ARG A 93 2.82 2.52 4.82
CA ARG A 93 4.02 2.58 5.67
C ARG A 93 5.31 2.82 4.89
N TYR A 94 5.49 2.14 3.76
CA TYR A 94 6.79 2.03 3.09
C TYR A 94 6.87 2.77 1.75
N VAL A 95 5.73 3.02 1.10
CA VAL A 95 5.71 3.81 -0.16
C VAL A 95 5.36 5.27 0.12
N ASN A 96 4.48 5.53 1.09
CA ASN A 96 4.06 6.89 1.45
C ASN A 96 4.73 7.40 2.73
N ASP A 97 5.68 6.65 3.29
CA ASP A 97 6.45 6.99 4.50
C ASP A 97 5.61 7.45 5.70
N LEU A 98 4.38 6.93 5.84
CA LEU A 98 3.51 7.29 6.94
C LEU A 98 3.91 6.59 8.24
N SER A 99 3.87 7.34 9.35
CA SER A 99 4.05 6.77 10.67
C SER A 99 2.87 5.87 11.06
N ALA A 100 3.11 4.91 11.97
CA ALA A 100 2.06 4.04 12.48
C ALA A 100 0.91 4.80 13.16
N GLU A 101 1.18 5.99 13.70
CA GLU A 101 0.14 6.85 14.27
C GLU A 101 -0.77 7.44 13.17
N GLN A 102 -0.18 7.93 12.06
CA GLN A 102 -0.95 8.46 10.93
C GLN A 102 -1.78 7.36 10.26
N ILE A 103 -1.19 6.19 10.06
CA ILE A 103 -1.90 5.01 9.52
C ILE A 103 -3.05 4.61 10.43
N GLY A 104 -2.84 4.65 11.75
CA GLY A 104 -3.90 4.39 12.72
C GLY A 104 -5.07 5.36 12.59
N LYS A 105 -4.78 6.66 12.39
CA LYS A 105 -5.80 7.69 12.14
C LYS A 105 -6.55 7.46 10.83
N ILE A 106 -5.85 7.06 9.76
CA ILE A 106 -6.46 6.76 8.45
C ILE A 106 -7.41 5.56 8.53
N LEU A 107 -6.97 4.49 9.21
CA LEU A 107 -7.70 3.22 9.27
C LEU A 107 -8.66 3.12 10.45
N GLY A 108 -8.71 4.12 11.34
CA GLY A 108 -9.56 4.10 12.54
C GLY A 108 -9.15 3.08 13.60
N ILE A 109 -7.85 2.72 13.67
CA ILE A 109 -7.31 1.73 14.62
C ILE A 109 -6.14 2.30 15.44
N SER A 110 -5.83 1.69 16.58
CA SER A 110 -4.71 2.17 17.41
C SER A 110 -3.35 1.96 16.73
N ARG A 111 -2.37 2.85 17.01
CA ARG A 111 -0.99 2.69 16.54
C ARG A 111 -0.37 1.32 16.90
N PHE A 112 -0.79 0.73 18.03
CA PHE A 112 -0.35 -0.60 18.44
C PHE A 112 -0.94 -1.71 17.56
N ALA A 113 -2.22 -1.57 17.16
CA ALA A 113 -2.86 -2.47 16.22
C ALA A 113 -2.17 -2.41 14.84
N VAL A 114 -1.80 -1.21 14.38
CA VAL A 114 -1.00 -1.03 13.16
C VAL A 114 0.33 -1.78 13.25
N HIS A 115 1.11 -1.57 14.32
CA HIS A 115 2.37 -2.27 14.50
C HIS A 115 2.22 -3.80 14.51
N ARG A 116 1.19 -4.32 15.20
CA ARG A 116 0.93 -5.76 15.25
C ARG A 116 0.56 -6.33 13.87
N ARG A 117 -0.29 -5.62 13.12
CA ARG A 117 -0.70 -6.01 11.76
C ARG A 117 0.46 -5.94 10.77
N LEU A 118 1.25 -4.88 10.79
CA LEU A 118 2.49 -4.75 9.99
C LEU A 118 3.47 -5.89 10.28
N LYS A 119 3.72 -6.17 11.58
CA LYS A 119 4.61 -7.28 11.97
C LYS A 119 4.08 -8.63 11.47
N ARG A 120 2.77 -8.86 11.53
CA ARG A 120 2.14 -10.07 10.98
C ARG A 120 2.32 -10.15 9.47
N ALA A 121 2.07 -9.07 8.74
CA ALA A 121 2.22 -9.02 7.28
C ALA A 121 3.65 -9.35 6.86
N LEU A 122 4.66 -8.71 7.47
CA LEU A 122 6.07 -8.99 7.21
C LEU A 122 6.47 -10.42 7.60
N GLY A 123 5.88 -10.96 8.67
CA GLY A 123 6.09 -12.35 9.07
C GLY A 123 5.56 -13.36 8.04
N GLN A 124 4.37 -13.09 7.50
CA GLN A 124 3.77 -13.91 6.44
C GLN A 124 4.60 -13.86 5.15
N MET A 125 4.96 -12.65 4.69
CA MET A 125 5.81 -12.48 3.51
C MET A 125 7.15 -13.19 3.67
N ARG A 126 7.80 -13.07 4.83
CA ARG A 126 9.05 -13.78 5.12
C ARG A 126 8.90 -15.30 5.03
N GLN A 127 7.77 -15.84 5.48
CA GLN A 127 7.53 -17.27 5.41
C GLN A 127 7.33 -17.75 3.97
N TRP A 128 6.70 -16.93 3.12
CA TRP A 128 6.49 -17.27 1.71
C TRP A 128 7.77 -17.17 0.89
N ILE A 129 8.50 -16.06 1.03
CA ILE A 129 9.77 -15.83 0.34
C ILE A 129 10.75 -16.95 0.70
N ARG A 130 10.90 -17.28 1.99
CA ARG A 130 11.76 -18.39 2.41
C ARG A 130 11.35 -19.75 1.83
N LYS A 131 10.05 -20.00 1.62
CA LYS A 131 9.58 -21.26 1.04
C LYS A 131 9.86 -21.34 -0.46
N GLU A 132 9.84 -20.20 -1.14
CA GLU A 132 10.15 -20.09 -2.57
C GLU A 132 11.64 -20.18 -2.84
N ASP A 133 12.51 -19.74 -1.91
CA ASP A 133 13.96 -19.96 -2.00
C ASP A 133 14.37 -21.46 -1.94
N PHE A 134 13.46 -22.36 -1.53
CA PHE A 134 13.72 -23.82 -1.42
C PHE A 134 13.06 -24.66 -2.54
N LEU A 135 12.41 -24.03 -3.53
CA LEU A 135 11.81 -24.70 -4.69
C LEU A 135 12.60 -24.39 -5.96
#